data_AF-A0A2U1TF14-F1
#
_entry.id   AF-A0A2U1TF14-F1
#
_cell.length_a   1.000
_cell.length_b   1.000
_cell.length_c   1.000
_cell.angle_alpha   90.00
_cell.angle_beta   90.00
_cell.angle_gamma   90.00
#
_symmetry.space_group_name_H-M   'P 1'
#
loop_
_entity.id
_entity.type
_entity.pdbx_description
1 polymer ?
#
loop_
_entity_poly.entity_id
_entity_poly.type
_entity_poly.pdbx_seq_one_letter_code
_entity_poly.pdbx_strand_id
1 'polypeptide(L)'
;MAESDQAGTTLAVFDPSGYLSDARLFDLVSTAGSVVMLGPTFTQLQSVAPGVFAAGASDESVALTADCDVPAAERAGSISAGATFRITGESDAVGCFPADTDGFGLVQLPTENGTLTLVGPVDLLSNDRVIENGNAALALGLLGETERLVWYLPTLADVETSGPPNIAELTPIWLVPTTSLLAITALVAMFWRGRRFGPLVAEDLPVTVPAGETLEGRARLYQRVSARTRAVDALRMGATARLGGALGLSRHATVYEVADAAATLLSRPRDQVRGILVDTVPTSERDVIAISDALAELERATAAAVSPRPPARPS
;
A
#
# COMPACT_ATOMS: atom_id res chain seq x y z
N MET A 1 32.64 16.66 -15.57
CA MET A 1 32.40 17.30 -14.25
C MET A 1 33.58 18.14 -13.77
N ALA A 2 34.84 17.82 -14.10
CA ALA A 2 36.01 18.65 -13.75
C ALA A 2 36.21 19.93 -14.58
N GLU A 3 35.26 20.29 -15.46
CA GLU A 3 35.43 21.40 -16.42
C GLU A 3 34.47 22.58 -16.16
N SER A 4 33.45 22.40 -15.33
CA SER A 4 32.49 23.46 -14.94
C SER A 4 33.00 24.38 -13.84
N ASP A 5 34.15 24.07 -13.23
CA ASP A 5 34.75 24.80 -12.09
C ASP A 5 35.82 25.82 -12.54
N GLN A 6 35.92 26.09 -13.84
CA GLN A 6 36.83 27.10 -14.39
C GLN A 6 36.09 28.43 -14.52
N ALA A 7 36.65 29.48 -13.87
CA ALA A 7 36.21 30.86 -14.06
C ALA A 7 36.09 31.18 -15.57
N GLY A 8 34.95 31.76 -15.97
CA GLY A 8 34.65 32.03 -17.39
C GLY A 8 34.00 30.87 -18.15
N THR A 9 33.20 30.05 -17.48
CA THR A 9 32.36 29.01 -18.10
C THR A 9 30.88 29.26 -17.78
N THR A 10 30.03 29.25 -18.82
CA THR A 10 28.58 29.23 -18.70
C THR A 10 28.08 27.80 -18.84
N LEU A 11 27.34 27.30 -17.85
CA LEU A 11 26.70 25.99 -17.89
C LEU A 11 25.24 26.15 -18.31
N ALA A 12 24.89 25.73 -19.52
CA ALA A 12 23.51 25.65 -19.98
C ALA A 12 22.95 24.25 -19.70
N VAL A 13 21.86 24.16 -18.95
CA VAL A 13 21.22 22.89 -18.60
C VAL A 13 19.83 22.83 -19.21
N PHE A 14 19.58 21.79 -20.00
CA PHE A 14 18.26 21.47 -20.55
C PHE A 14 17.89 20.03 -20.19
N ASP A 15 17.07 19.89 -19.15
CA ASP A 15 16.64 18.59 -18.61
C ASP A 15 15.12 18.52 -18.45
N PRO A 16 14.36 18.50 -19.56
CA PRO A 16 12.91 18.44 -19.52
C PRO A 16 12.37 17.11 -18.96
N SER A 17 13.22 16.07 -18.93
CA SER A 17 12.86 14.73 -18.42
C SER A 17 13.19 14.54 -16.94
N GLY A 18 13.89 15.49 -16.31
CA GLY A 18 14.27 15.41 -14.90
C GLY A 18 15.20 14.22 -14.60
N TYR A 19 16.19 13.97 -15.45
CA TYR A 19 17.14 12.87 -15.24
C TYR A 19 18.11 13.13 -14.08
N LEU A 20 18.43 14.38 -13.79
CA LEU A 20 19.28 14.72 -12.66
C LEU A 20 18.51 14.62 -11.35
N SER A 21 19.11 13.97 -10.34
CA SER A 21 18.58 14.01 -8.98
C SER A 21 18.70 15.41 -8.39
N ASP A 22 17.82 15.75 -7.44
CA ASP A 22 17.82 17.07 -6.79
C ASP A 22 19.19 17.41 -6.19
N ALA A 23 19.85 16.44 -5.55
CA ALA A 23 21.18 16.63 -4.99
C ALA A 23 22.23 16.94 -6.07
N ARG A 24 22.17 16.23 -7.21
CA ARG A 24 23.10 16.41 -8.32
C ARG A 24 22.90 17.74 -9.02
N LEU A 25 21.64 18.13 -9.22
CA LEU A 25 21.30 19.41 -9.82
C LEU A 25 21.73 20.57 -8.91
N PHE A 26 21.46 20.47 -7.61
CA PHE A 26 21.90 21.45 -6.63
C PHE A 26 23.42 21.63 -6.61
N ASP A 27 24.18 20.53 -6.60
CA ASP A 27 25.65 20.52 -6.66
C ASP A 27 26.19 21.20 -7.94
N LEU A 28 25.56 20.95 -9.09
CA LEU A 28 25.91 21.60 -10.36
C LEU A 28 25.68 23.12 -10.31
N VAL A 29 24.55 23.54 -9.75
CA VAL A 29 24.17 24.96 -9.66
C VAL A 29 25.00 25.71 -8.62
N SER A 30 25.30 25.08 -7.48
CA SER A 30 26.07 25.72 -6.41
C SER A 30 27.54 25.86 -6.77
N THR A 31 28.10 24.95 -7.57
CA THR A 31 29.53 24.97 -7.92
C THR A 31 29.83 25.90 -9.09
N ALA A 32 28.96 25.97 -10.10
CA ALA A 32 29.22 26.75 -11.30
C ALA A 32 28.97 28.26 -11.10
N GLY A 33 29.84 29.09 -11.69
CA GLY A 33 29.74 30.55 -11.57
C GLY A 33 28.68 31.22 -12.47
N SER A 34 28.23 30.56 -13.52
CA SER A 34 27.12 31.03 -14.35
C SER A 34 26.33 29.83 -14.88
N VAL A 35 25.07 29.73 -14.50
CA VAL A 35 24.18 28.64 -14.89
C VAL A 35 22.94 29.19 -15.56
N VAL A 36 22.61 28.65 -16.74
CA VAL A 36 21.38 28.96 -17.48
C VAL A 36 20.54 27.69 -17.54
N MET A 37 19.44 27.65 -16.81
CA MET A 37 18.47 26.55 -16.88
C MET A 37 17.36 26.88 -17.87
N LEU A 38 17.21 26.01 -18.85
CA LEU A 38 16.24 26.12 -19.92
C LEU A 38 15.00 25.30 -19.56
N GLY A 39 13.89 25.97 -19.27
CA GLY A 39 12.61 25.34 -18.97
C GLY A 39 12.62 24.38 -17.77
N PRO A 40 13.18 24.78 -16.60
CA PRO A 40 13.20 23.93 -15.41
C PRO A 40 11.79 23.46 -15.02
N THR A 41 11.69 22.18 -14.68
CA THR A 41 10.46 21.57 -14.15
C THR A 41 10.19 22.00 -12.72
N PHE A 42 8.99 21.70 -12.22
CA PHE A 42 8.58 22.03 -10.85
C PHE A 42 9.52 21.46 -9.77
N THR A 43 9.97 20.21 -9.91
CA THR A 43 10.88 19.58 -8.94
C THR A 43 12.26 20.24 -8.97
N GLN A 44 12.76 20.54 -10.16
CA GLN A 44 14.05 21.23 -10.33
C GLN A 44 14.01 22.63 -9.70
N LEU A 45 12.93 23.40 -9.91
CA LEU A 45 12.75 24.71 -9.27
C LEU A 45 12.77 24.63 -7.74
N GLN A 46 12.11 23.64 -7.14
CA GLN A 46 12.13 23.45 -5.69
C GLN A 46 13.53 23.16 -5.15
N SER A 47 14.36 22.48 -5.94
CA SER A 47 15.72 22.14 -5.56
C SER A 47 16.66 23.36 -5.59
N VAL A 48 16.62 24.16 -6.66
CA VAL A 48 17.66 25.18 -6.90
C VAL A 48 17.21 26.64 -6.80
N ALA A 49 15.91 26.91 -6.78
CA ALA A 49 15.37 28.26 -6.74
C ALA A 49 14.18 28.35 -5.77
N PRO A 50 14.39 28.13 -4.46
CA PRO A 50 13.33 28.27 -3.47
C PRO A 50 12.75 29.70 -3.52
N GLY A 51 11.43 29.79 -3.73
CA GLY A 51 10.73 31.07 -3.92
C GLY A 51 10.41 31.42 -5.37
N VAL A 52 10.84 30.61 -6.34
CA VAL A 52 10.43 30.72 -7.74
C VAL A 52 9.52 29.54 -8.10
N PHE A 53 8.36 29.84 -8.68
CA PHE A 53 7.33 28.85 -9.03
C PHE A 53 6.93 28.98 -10.50
N ALA A 54 6.54 27.88 -11.13
CA ALA A 54 5.91 27.94 -12.45
C ALA A 54 4.61 28.78 -12.39
N ALA A 55 4.42 29.67 -13.36
CA ALA A 55 3.29 30.59 -13.45
C ALA A 55 2.39 30.35 -14.68
N GLY A 56 2.59 29.21 -15.36
CA GLY A 56 1.87 28.87 -16.59
C GLY A 56 2.60 29.38 -17.83
N ALA A 57 1.84 29.76 -18.85
CA ALA A 57 2.36 30.32 -20.10
C ALA A 57 1.61 31.62 -20.44
N SER A 58 2.34 32.57 -21.01
CA SER A 58 1.77 33.84 -21.49
C SER A 58 1.00 33.66 -22.80
N ASP A 59 0.22 34.66 -23.19
CA ASP A 59 -0.44 34.69 -24.52
C ASP A 59 0.61 34.61 -25.65
N GLU A 60 0.54 33.56 -26.47
CA GLU A 60 1.49 33.32 -27.57
C GLU A 60 1.51 34.42 -28.64
N SER A 61 0.45 35.23 -28.72
CA SER A 61 0.34 36.32 -29.69
C SER A 61 1.04 37.61 -29.25
N VAL A 62 1.48 37.69 -27.98
CA VAL A 62 2.05 38.90 -27.39
C VAL A 62 3.52 38.66 -27.04
N ALA A 63 4.42 39.44 -27.64
CA ALA A 63 5.84 39.41 -27.26
C ALA A 63 6.04 39.98 -25.85
N LEU A 64 6.92 39.35 -25.07
CA LEU A 64 7.27 39.82 -23.73
C LEU A 64 8.37 40.87 -23.84
N THR A 65 8.17 42.05 -23.25
CA THR A 65 9.14 43.16 -23.32
C THR A 65 10.01 43.17 -22.07
N ALA A 66 11.30 43.44 -22.21
CA ALA A 66 12.23 43.53 -21.09
C ALA A 66 11.84 44.66 -20.14
N ASP A 67 11.87 44.38 -18.84
CA ASP A 67 11.58 45.33 -17.76
C ASP A 67 12.44 44.96 -16.54
N CYS A 68 13.76 45.00 -16.73
CA CYS A 68 14.76 44.65 -15.74
C CYS A 68 16.14 45.16 -16.16
N ASP A 69 17.10 45.16 -15.22
CA ASP A 69 18.49 45.58 -15.45
C ASP A 69 19.41 44.42 -15.88
N VAL A 70 18.87 43.28 -16.34
CA VAL A 70 19.68 42.15 -16.82
C VAL A 70 20.23 42.47 -18.21
N PRO A 71 21.56 42.61 -18.42
CA PRO A 71 22.09 43.14 -19.67
C PRO A 71 21.73 42.34 -20.93
N ALA A 72 21.61 41.01 -20.81
CA ALA A 72 21.18 40.15 -21.91
C ALA A 72 19.71 40.40 -22.29
N ALA A 73 18.86 40.70 -21.30
CA ALA A 73 17.45 41.00 -21.52
C ALA A 73 17.24 42.40 -22.13
N GLU A 74 17.97 43.41 -21.64
CA GLU A 74 17.94 44.75 -22.21
C GLU A 74 18.37 44.76 -23.70
N ARG A 75 19.43 44.02 -24.03
CA ARG A 75 19.90 43.87 -25.42
C ARG A 75 18.88 43.16 -26.31
N ALA A 76 18.12 42.22 -25.77
CA ALA A 76 17.06 41.54 -26.50
C ALA A 76 15.86 42.48 -26.74
N GLY A 77 15.51 43.31 -25.76
CA GLY A 77 14.39 44.25 -25.82
C GLY A 77 13.03 43.54 -25.69
N SER A 78 12.76 42.53 -26.52
CA SER A 78 11.59 41.66 -26.39
C SER A 78 11.90 40.22 -26.78
N ILE A 79 11.09 39.27 -26.31
CA ILE A 79 11.18 37.85 -26.67
C ILE A 79 9.80 37.29 -27.03
N SER A 80 9.81 36.15 -27.72
CA SER A 80 8.57 35.38 -27.95
C SER A 80 7.98 34.90 -26.62
N ALA A 81 6.65 34.84 -26.57
CA ALA A 81 5.89 34.31 -25.45
C ALA A 81 6.19 32.82 -25.18
N GLY A 82 5.86 32.36 -23.97
CA GLY A 82 6.01 30.97 -23.57
C GLY A 82 5.81 30.78 -22.07
N ALA A 83 6.44 29.75 -21.50
CA ALA A 83 6.34 29.47 -20.08
C ALA A 83 6.90 30.64 -19.22
N THR A 84 6.29 30.88 -18.07
CA THR A 84 6.67 31.97 -17.16
C THR A 84 6.83 31.47 -15.73
N PHE A 85 7.51 32.28 -14.91
CA PHE A 85 7.76 32.01 -13.50
C PHE A 85 7.21 33.14 -12.63
N ARG A 86 6.80 32.81 -11.42
CA ARG A 86 6.37 33.77 -10.40
C ARG A 86 7.37 33.72 -9.24
N ILE A 87 7.79 34.91 -8.83
CA ILE A 87 8.71 35.12 -7.72
C ILE A 87 7.87 35.42 -6.46
N THR A 88 8.21 34.81 -5.33
CA THR A 88 7.68 35.19 -4.03
C THR A 88 8.64 36.15 -3.33
N GLY A 89 8.10 37.09 -2.55
CA GLY A 89 8.85 38.20 -1.93
C GLY A 89 9.91 37.85 -0.88
N GLU A 90 10.29 36.58 -0.74
CA GLU A 90 11.33 36.07 0.16
C GLU A 90 12.66 35.77 -0.57
N SER A 91 12.80 36.16 -1.85
CA SER A 91 13.99 35.84 -2.66
C SER A 91 14.65 37.10 -3.26
N ASP A 92 15.97 37.05 -3.42
CA ASP A 92 16.77 38.06 -4.13
C ASP A 92 16.68 37.90 -5.67
N ALA A 93 15.59 37.30 -6.16
CA ALA A 93 15.40 36.99 -7.56
C ALA A 93 14.89 38.23 -8.33
N VAL A 94 15.48 38.46 -9.50
CA VAL A 94 15.09 39.50 -10.45
C VAL A 94 14.29 38.86 -11.58
N GLY A 95 13.02 39.24 -11.70
CA GLY A 95 12.16 38.84 -12.81
C GLY A 95 12.32 39.78 -14.00
N CYS A 96 12.27 39.25 -15.21
CA CYS A 96 12.28 40.01 -16.45
C CYS A 96 11.31 39.42 -17.47
N PHE A 97 10.96 40.22 -18.49
CA PHE A 97 9.95 39.86 -19.48
C PHE A 97 8.60 39.55 -18.81
N PRO A 98 7.99 40.53 -18.11
CA PRO A 98 6.69 40.34 -17.48
C PRO A 98 5.62 39.97 -18.52
N ALA A 99 4.80 39.00 -18.15
CA ALA A 99 3.63 38.57 -18.87
C ALA A 99 2.36 39.16 -18.24
N ASP A 100 1.25 39.02 -18.95
CA ASP A 100 -0.09 39.39 -18.52
C ASP A 100 -0.59 38.57 -17.30
N THR A 101 0.05 37.44 -17.02
CA THR A 101 -0.30 36.51 -15.93
C THR A 101 0.46 36.76 -14.61
N ASP A 102 1.01 37.97 -14.40
CA ASP A 102 1.92 38.29 -13.28
C ASP A 102 3.15 37.36 -13.18
N GLY A 103 3.55 36.77 -14.32
CA GLY A 103 4.72 35.91 -14.45
C GLY A 103 5.85 36.58 -15.23
N PHE A 104 7.05 36.02 -15.16
CA PHE A 104 8.25 36.49 -15.82
C PHE A 104 8.80 35.41 -16.76
N GLY A 105 9.13 35.77 -18.00
CA GLY A 105 9.76 34.86 -18.97
C GLY A 105 11.21 34.51 -18.62
N LEU A 106 11.86 35.34 -17.80
CA LEU A 106 13.21 35.12 -17.29
C LEU A 106 13.28 35.46 -15.81
N VAL A 107 13.97 34.65 -15.02
CA VAL A 107 14.27 34.96 -13.61
C VAL A 107 15.76 34.74 -13.37
N GLN A 108 16.44 35.73 -12.79
CA GLN A 108 17.84 35.64 -12.42
C GLN A 108 17.98 35.73 -10.90
N LEU A 109 18.77 34.84 -10.31
CA LEU A 109 19.01 34.81 -8.86
C LEU A 109 20.49 34.55 -8.55
N PRO A 110 21.02 35.14 -7.47
CA PRO A 110 22.37 34.87 -7.03
C PRO A 110 22.49 33.44 -6.48
N THR A 111 23.63 32.80 -6.73
CA THR A 111 24.05 31.54 -6.09
C THR A 111 25.30 31.77 -5.24
N GLU A 112 25.74 30.77 -4.48
CA GLU A 112 26.95 30.90 -3.64
C GLU A 112 28.20 31.29 -4.44
N ASN A 113 28.34 30.77 -5.67
CA ASN A 113 29.52 30.97 -6.51
C ASN A 113 29.26 31.82 -7.77
N GLY A 114 28.03 32.33 -7.95
CA GLY A 114 27.72 33.18 -9.10
C GLY A 114 26.23 33.43 -9.33
N THR A 115 25.73 33.07 -10.51
CA THR A 115 24.36 33.43 -10.93
C THR A 115 23.65 32.27 -11.61
N LEU A 116 22.39 32.05 -11.21
CA LEU A 116 21.46 31.13 -11.84
C LEU A 116 20.40 31.94 -12.60
N THR A 117 20.29 31.68 -13.90
CA THR A 117 19.29 32.27 -14.78
C THR A 117 18.32 31.19 -15.26
N LEU A 118 17.05 31.39 -15.02
CA LEU A 118 15.95 30.52 -15.42
C LEU A 118 15.26 31.13 -16.65
N VAL A 119 15.15 30.36 -17.73
CA VAL A 119 14.49 30.79 -18.98
C VAL A 119 13.25 29.95 -19.17
N GLY A 120 12.09 30.60 -19.27
CA GLY A 120 10.80 29.93 -19.42
C GLY A 120 10.50 29.58 -20.88
N PRO A 121 10.44 30.56 -21.80
CA PRO A 121 10.13 30.33 -23.21
C PRO A 121 11.27 29.63 -23.97
N VAL A 122 11.52 28.35 -23.71
CA VAL A 122 12.62 27.58 -24.33
C VAL A 122 12.57 27.50 -25.85
N ASP A 123 11.38 27.61 -26.44
CA ASP A 123 11.19 27.61 -27.89
C ASP A 123 11.85 28.83 -28.56
N LEU A 124 12.21 29.89 -27.82
CA LEU A 124 12.98 31.02 -28.34
C LEU A 124 14.34 30.59 -28.91
N LEU A 125 14.89 29.45 -28.46
CA LEU A 125 16.15 28.89 -28.95
C LEU A 125 15.96 27.95 -30.16
N SER A 126 14.72 27.69 -30.57
CA SER A 126 14.44 26.82 -31.72
C SER A 126 14.81 27.51 -33.04
N ASN A 127 15.14 26.71 -34.07
CA ASN A 127 15.45 27.24 -35.40
C ASN A 127 14.33 28.11 -35.99
N ASP A 128 13.08 27.78 -35.66
CA ASP A 128 11.92 28.47 -36.22
C ASP A 128 11.68 29.83 -35.56
N ARG A 129 12.07 30.00 -34.28
CA ARG A 129 11.80 31.24 -33.51
C ARG A 129 13.02 32.07 -33.18
N VAL A 130 14.24 31.57 -33.37
CA VAL A 130 15.47 32.29 -32.99
C VAL A 130 15.59 33.67 -33.67
N ILE A 131 15.02 33.83 -34.87
CA ILE A 131 15.02 35.09 -35.63
C ILE A 131 13.83 36.01 -35.29
N GLU A 132 12.91 35.58 -34.43
CA GLU A 132 11.78 36.39 -33.97
C GLU A 132 12.20 37.29 -32.80
N ASN A 133 11.66 38.50 -32.76
CA ASN A 133 11.88 39.46 -31.66
C ASN A 133 13.39 39.63 -31.37
N GLY A 134 13.78 39.66 -30.10
CA GLY A 134 15.16 39.64 -29.62
C GLY A 134 15.64 38.25 -29.19
N ASN A 135 15.03 37.16 -29.64
CA ASN A 135 15.33 35.79 -29.17
C ASN A 135 16.82 35.44 -29.34
N ALA A 136 17.38 35.68 -30.53
CA ALA A 136 18.82 35.49 -30.78
C ALA A 136 19.71 36.34 -29.88
N ALA A 137 19.33 37.61 -29.64
CA ALA A 137 20.10 38.52 -28.79
C ALA A 137 20.08 38.06 -27.32
N LEU A 138 18.95 37.55 -26.82
CA LEU A 138 18.87 36.94 -25.50
C LEU A 138 19.73 35.67 -25.42
N ALA A 139 19.58 34.76 -26.40
CA ALA A 139 20.32 33.50 -26.43
C ALA A 139 21.84 33.73 -26.45
N LEU A 140 22.33 34.61 -27.34
CA LEU A 140 23.75 34.97 -27.40
C LEU A 140 24.20 35.71 -26.13
N GLY A 141 23.34 36.56 -25.57
CA GLY A 141 23.64 37.31 -24.35
C GLY A 141 23.76 36.45 -23.11
N LEU A 142 22.98 35.37 -23.00
CA LEU A 142 23.01 34.44 -21.86
C LEU A 142 24.05 33.33 -22.03
N LEU A 143 24.18 32.77 -23.24
CA LEU A 143 25.00 31.60 -23.49
C LEU A 143 26.42 31.94 -23.96
N GLY A 144 26.62 33.17 -24.44
CA GLY A 144 27.89 33.67 -24.94
C GLY A 144 28.53 34.73 -24.04
N GLU A 145 28.07 34.87 -22.80
CA GLU A 145 28.64 35.84 -21.84
C GLU A 145 30.10 35.51 -21.49
N THR A 146 30.46 34.23 -21.54
CA THR A 146 31.79 33.73 -21.22
C THR A 146 32.46 33.04 -22.41
N GLU A 147 33.76 32.80 -22.32
CA GLU A 147 34.54 32.19 -23.41
C GLU A 147 34.20 30.70 -23.64
N ARG A 148 33.65 30.02 -22.63
CA ARG A 148 33.32 28.59 -22.69
C ARG A 148 31.86 28.37 -22.36
N LEU A 149 31.13 27.74 -23.28
CA LEU A 149 29.78 27.26 -23.07
C LEU A 149 29.80 25.74 -22.91
N VAL A 150 29.34 25.24 -21.77
CA VAL A 150 29.05 23.82 -21.56
C VAL A 150 27.55 23.63 -21.73
N TRP A 151 27.16 22.96 -22.81
CA TRP A 151 25.77 22.59 -23.04
C TRP A 151 25.52 21.17 -22.49
N TYR A 152 24.81 21.10 -21.37
CA TYR A 152 24.52 19.85 -20.69
C TYR A 152 23.09 19.41 -20.95
N LEU A 153 22.94 18.30 -21.70
CA LEU A 153 21.67 17.59 -21.85
C LEU A 153 21.77 16.26 -21.09
N PRO A 154 21.21 16.19 -19.88
CA PRO A 154 21.12 14.93 -19.17
C PRO A 154 20.37 13.87 -19.98
N THR A 155 20.79 12.63 -19.78
CA THR A 155 20.23 11.45 -20.43
C THR A 155 19.90 10.39 -19.38
N LEU A 156 19.32 9.27 -19.82
CA LEU A 156 19.08 8.13 -18.94
C LEU A 156 20.37 7.58 -18.28
N ALA A 157 21.54 7.83 -18.87
CA ALA A 157 22.82 7.43 -18.28
C ALA A 157 23.20 8.28 -17.05
N ASP A 158 22.60 9.45 -16.87
CA ASP A 158 22.84 10.37 -15.75
C ASP A 158 21.90 10.12 -14.57
N VAL A 159 20.90 9.24 -14.75
CA VAL A 159 20.03 8.80 -13.66
C VAL A 159 20.85 7.99 -12.68
N GLU A 160 20.89 8.44 -11.43
CA GLU A 160 21.56 7.72 -10.35
C GLU A 160 20.91 6.34 -10.18
N THR A 161 21.62 5.30 -10.60
CA THR A 161 21.22 3.93 -10.33
C THR A 161 21.58 3.61 -8.90
N SER A 162 20.65 3.86 -7.97
CA SER A 162 20.80 3.51 -6.53
C SER A 162 20.80 2.00 -6.25
N GLY A 163 21.13 1.17 -7.25
CA GLY A 163 20.94 -0.27 -7.21
C GLY A 163 19.46 -0.66 -7.02
N PRO A 164 19.15 -1.94 -6.79
CA PRO A 164 17.85 -2.31 -6.26
C PRO A 164 17.67 -1.59 -4.91
N PRO A 165 16.51 -0.95 -4.66
CA PRO A 165 16.28 -0.28 -3.39
C PRO A 165 16.51 -1.27 -2.25
N ASN A 166 17.21 -0.81 -1.21
CA ASN A 166 17.46 -1.68 -0.07
C ASN A 166 16.11 -2.03 0.60
N ILE A 167 16.03 -3.18 1.27
CA ILE A 167 14.79 -3.62 1.93
C ILE A 167 14.29 -2.53 2.90
N ALA A 168 15.20 -1.74 3.48
CA ALA A 168 14.89 -0.64 4.38
C ALA A 168 14.12 0.53 3.71
N GLU A 169 14.49 0.92 2.48
CA GLU A 169 13.85 1.95 1.66
C GLU A 169 12.45 1.54 1.18
N LEU A 170 12.26 0.25 0.95
CA LEU A 170 10.95 -0.32 0.59
C LEU A 170 10.04 -0.55 1.80
N THR A 171 10.58 -0.56 3.02
CA THR A 171 9.77 -0.71 4.23
C THR A 171 9.05 0.58 4.57
N PRO A 172 7.70 0.57 4.66
CA PRO A 172 6.97 1.70 5.21
C PRO A 172 7.46 2.02 6.63
N ILE A 173 7.54 3.30 6.96
CA ILE A 173 8.01 3.80 8.28
C ILE A 173 7.26 3.14 9.47
N TRP A 174 6.01 2.72 9.27
CA TRP A 174 5.21 2.06 10.29
C TRP A 174 5.56 0.58 10.53
N LEU A 175 6.22 -0.10 9.59
CA LEU A 175 6.44 -1.56 9.69
C LEU A 175 7.42 -1.92 10.81
N VAL A 176 8.48 -1.12 10.99
CA VAL A 176 9.48 -1.32 12.05
C VAL A 176 8.87 -1.23 13.45
N PRO A 177 8.12 -0.18 13.83
CA PRO A 177 7.48 -0.13 15.14
C PRO A 177 6.41 -1.23 15.32
N THR A 178 5.65 -1.57 14.26
CA THR A 178 4.64 -2.65 14.35
C THR A 178 5.27 -4.02 14.59
N THR A 179 6.32 -4.37 13.84
CA THR A 179 7.03 -5.65 14.01
C THR A 179 7.75 -5.74 15.35
N SER A 180 8.33 -4.62 15.82
CA SER A 180 8.94 -4.52 17.16
C SER A 180 7.91 -4.75 18.26
N LEU A 181 6.73 -4.12 18.16
CA LEU A 181 5.65 -4.30 19.13
C LEU A 181 5.14 -5.75 19.14
N LEU A 182 4.99 -6.38 17.97
CA LEU A 182 4.64 -7.80 17.87
C LEU A 182 5.68 -8.71 18.51
N ALA A 183 6.97 -8.45 18.29
CA ALA A 183 8.05 -9.20 18.91
C ALA A 183 8.04 -9.07 20.43
N ILE A 184 7.88 -7.85 20.96
CA ILE A 184 7.73 -7.60 22.40
C ILE A 184 6.51 -8.34 22.95
N THR A 185 5.38 -8.25 22.28
CA THR A 185 4.12 -8.91 22.69
C THR A 185 4.30 -10.43 22.73
N ALA A 186 4.96 -11.02 21.73
CA ALA A 186 5.28 -12.45 21.69
C ALA A 186 6.22 -12.85 22.83
N LEU A 187 7.23 -12.05 23.15
CA LEU A 187 8.14 -12.27 24.28
C LEU A 187 7.41 -12.21 25.63
N VAL A 188 6.54 -11.22 25.82
CA VAL A 188 5.70 -11.10 27.02
C VAL A 188 4.77 -12.30 27.14
N ALA A 189 4.14 -12.73 26.04
CA ALA A 189 3.27 -13.90 26.02
C ALA A 189 4.05 -15.19 26.33
N MET A 190 5.25 -15.37 25.78
CA MET A 190 6.14 -16.50 26.09
C MET A 190 6.57 -16.48 27.56
N PHE A 191 6.90 -15.33 28.11
CA PHE A 191 7.27 -15.20 29.53
C PHE A 191 6.08 -15.47 30.45
N TRP A 192 4.90 -14.92 30.15
CA TRP A 192 3.67 -15.16 30.91
C TRP A 192 3.27 -16.64 30.90
N ARG A 193 3.36 -17.28 29.72
CA ARG A 193 3.00 -18.69 29.56
C ARG A 193 4.08 -19.66 30.06
N GLY A 194 5.33 -19.22 30.05
CA GLY A 194 6.50 -19.94 30.60
C GLY A 194 6.62 -19.81 32.12
N ARG A 195 6.00 -18.81 32.74
CA ARG A 195 5.84 -18.74 34.21
C ARG A 195 4.86 -19.82 34.64
N ARG A 196 5.41 -21.01 34.92
CA ARG A 196 4.73 -22.10 35.62
C ARG A 196 4.28 -21.56 36.98
N PHE A 197 3.00 -21.24 37.14
CA PHE A 197 2.42 -21.15 38.48
C PHE A 197 2.65 -22.52 39.12
N GLY A 198 3.45 -22.55 40.19
CA GLY A 198 3.75 -23.76 40.95
C GLY A 198 2.45 -24.44 41.41
N PRO A 199 2.53 -25.68 41.92
CA PRO A 199 1.35 -26.41 42.38
C PRO A 199 0.53 -25.48 43.29
N LEU A 200 -0.74 -25.29 42.97
CA LEU A 200 -1.67 -24.62 43.86
C LEU A 200 -1.75 -25.49 45.12
N VAL A 201 -0.94 -25.13 46.11
CA VAL A 201 -1.08 -25.63 47.47
C VAL A 201 -2.48 -25.18 47.91
N ALA A 202 -3.38 -26.14 48.05
CA ALA A 202 -4.65 -25.90 48.69
C ALA A 202 -4.36 -25.68 50.18
N GLU A 203 -4.25 -24.41 50.56
CA GLU A 203 -4.20 -24.00 51.95
C GLU A 203 -5.63 -24.05 52.51
N ASP A 204 -5.90 -24.97 53.43
CA ASP A 204 -7.18 -25.03 54.15
C ASP A 204 -7.25 -23.86 55.13
N LEU A 205 -8.00 -22.83 54.76
CA LEU A 205 -8.38 -21.74 55.67
C LEU A 205 -9.87 -21.85 56.00
N PRO A 206 -10.24 -22.22 57.24
CA PRO A 206 -11.62 -22.14 57.69
C PRO A 206 -11.90 -20.68 58.07
N VAL A 207 -12.97 -20.08 57.54
CA VAL A 207 -13.82 -19.05 58.20
C VAL A 207 -14.85 -18.46 57.19
N THR A 208 -16.10 -18.91 57.37
CA THR A 208 -17.42 -18.23 57.28
C THR A 208 -17.76 -17.14 56.23
N VAL A 209 -18.67 -17.53 55.29
CA VAL A 209 -19.89 -16.88 54.67
C VAL A 209 -19.81 -15.50 53.97
N PRO A 210 -20.72 -15.09 53.03
CA PRO A 210 -22.08 -15.63 52.69
C PRO A 210 -22.51 -15.79 51.20
N ALA A 211 -23.43 -16.74 50.99
CA ALA A 211 -24.53 -16.82 50.01
C ALA A 211 -24.43 -16.07 48.65
N GLY A 212 -23.82 -16.71 47.64
CA GLY A 212 -23.93 -16.29 46.24
C GLY A 212 -23.37 -17.29 45.22
N GLU A 213 -22.36 -18.08 45.58
CA GLU A 213 -21.64 -18.97 44.64
C GLU A 213 -22.40 -20.24 44.22
N THR A 214 -23.45 -20.64 44.93
CA THR A 214 -24.23 -21.83 44.56
C THR A 214 -25.00 -21.66 43.25
N LEU A 215 -25.20 -20.42 42.79
CA LEU A 215 -25.93 -20.11 41.56
C LEU A 215 -25.03 -20.23 40.33
N GLU A 216 -23.79 -19.76 40.43
CA GLU A 216 -22.81 -19.78 39.33
C GLU A 216 -22.25 -21.18 39.08
N GLY A 217 -22.05 -21.96 40.15
CA GLY A 217 -21.70 -23.37 40.04
C GLY A 217 -22.78 -24.20 39.33
N ARG A 218 -24.06 -23.94 39.61
CA ARG A 218 -25.19 -24.64 38.98
C ARG A 218 -25.44 -24.17 37.55
N ALA A 219 -25.26 -22.88 37.26
CA ALA A 219 -25.37 -22.32 35.92
C ALA A 219 -24.33 -22.93 34.96
N ARG A 220 -23.06 -23.06 35.38
CA ARG A 220 -22.01 -23.71 34.56
C ARG A 220 -22.27 -25.21 34.36
N LEU A 221 -22.93 -25.86 35.32
CA LEU A 221 -23.30 -27.28 35.23
C LEU A 221 -24.47 -27.49 34.24
N TYR A 222 -25.50 -26.66 34.31
CA TYR A 222 -26.61 -26.65 33.34
C TYR A 222 -26.14 -26.26 31.93
N GLN A 223 -25.17 -25.36 31.81
CA GLN A 223 -24.59 -24.98 30.52
C GLN A 223 -23.85 -26.16 29.87
N ARG A 224 -23.10 -26.95 30.65
CA ARG A 224 -22.44 -28.17 30.16
C ARG A 224 -23.40 -29.31 29.83
N VAL A 225 -24.50 -29.47 30.57
CA VAL A 225 -25.54 -30.46 30.23
C VAL A 225 -26.26 -30.05 28.94
N SER A 226 -26.72 -28.79 28.84
CA SER A 226 -27.43 -28.29 27.66
C SER A 226 -26.57 -28.25 26.39
N ALA A 227 -25.26 -28.04 26.50
CA ALA A 227 -24.34 -28.11 25.36
C ALA A 227 -24.25 -29.53 24.77
N ARG A 228 -24.26 -30.57 25.61
CA ARG A 228 -24.17 -31.98 25.17
C ARG A 228 -25.41 -32.44 24.42
N THR A 229 -26.59 -32.14 24.95
CA THR A 229 -27.86 -32.45 24.28
C THR A 229 -27.96 -31.74 22.93
N ARG A 230 -27.62 -30.44 22.86
CA ARG A 230 -27.63 -29.68 21.60
C ARG A 230 -26.67 -30.22 20.56
N ALA A 231 -25.48 -30.70 20.96
CA ALA A 231 -24.53 -31.31 20.04
C ALA A 231 -25.08 -32.60 19.42
N VAL A 232 -25.69 -33.46 20.23
CA VAL A 232 -26.31 -34.71 19.74
C VAL A 232 -27.52 -34.43 18.83
N ASP A 233 -28.35 -33.44 19.17
CA ASP A 233 -29.49 -33.06 18.33
C ASP A 233 -29.06 -32.58 16.94
N ALA A 234 -27.99 -31.78 16.87
CA ALA A 234 -27.42 -31.33 15.60
C ALA A 234 -26.91 -32.49 14.73
N LEU A 235 -26.23 -33.47 15.34
CA LEU A 235 -25.77 -34.67 14.64
C LEU A 235 -26.94 -35.51 14.14
N ARG A 236 -27.97 -35.73 14.96
CA ARG A 236 -29.17 -36.49 14.61
C ARG A 236 -29.97 -35.84 13.48
N MET A 237 -30.14 -34.52 13.49
CA MET A 237 -30.81 -33.80 12.41
C MET A 237 -30.08 -34.01 11.08
N GLY A 238 -28.75 -33.86 11.07
CA GLY A 238 -27.93 -34.09 9.88
C GLY A 238 -27.99 -35.53 9.39
N ALA A 239 -27.91 -36.49 10.30
CA ALA A 239 -27.97 -37.93 9.98
C ALA A 239 -29.34 -38.33 9.43
N THR A 240 -30.43 -37.85 10.04
CA THR A 240 -31.79 -38.13 9.58
C THR A 240 -32.01 -37.58 8.16
N ALA A 241 -31.53 -36.38 7.86
CA ALA A 241 -31.65 -35.80 6.53
C ALA A 241 -30.89 -36.63 5.47
N ARG A 242 -29.66 -37.09 5.79
CA ARG A 242 -28.86 -37.93 4.88
C ARG A 242 -29.48 -39.33 4.69
N LEU A 243 -29.94 -39.96 5.76
CA LEU A 243 -30.63 -41.26 5.71
C LEU A 243 -31.94 -41.16 4.91
N GLY A 244 -32.74 -40.11 5.13
CA GLY A 244 -33.96 -39.87 4.37
C GLY A 244 -33.68 -39.72 2.87
N GLY A 245 -32.62 -38.97 2.51
CA GLY A 245 -32.15 -38.85 1.13
C GLY A 245 -31.69 -40.18 0.53
N ALA A 246 -30.89 -40.96 1.27
CA ALA A 246 -30.40 -42.26 0.82
C ALA A 246 -31.52 -43.30 0.63
N LEU A 247 -32.56 -43.25 1.48
CA LEU A 247 -33.71 -44.16 1.43
C LEU A 247 -34.81 -43.70 0.46
N GLY A 248 -34.65 -42.54 -0.21
CA GLY A 248 -35.62 -41.99 -1.14
C GLY A 248 -36.94 -41.54 -0.47
N LEU A 249 -36.90 -41.21 0.82
CA LEU A 249 -38.08 -40.77 1.57
C LEU A 249 -38.42 -39.30 1.27
N SER A 250 -39.69 -38.95 1.45
CA SER A 250 -40.14 -37.56 1.31
C SER A 250 -39.39 -36.62 2.26
N ARG A 251 -39.18 -35.36 1.85
CA ARG A 251 -38.64 -34.30 2.72
C ARG A 251 -39.50 -34.00 3.96
N HIS A 252 -40.74 -34.49 3.98
CA HIS A 252 -41.67 -34.38 5.10
C HIS A 252 -41.73 -35.65 5.97
N ALA A 253 -40.90 -36.66 5.68
CA ALA A 253 -40.83 -37.87 6.48
C ALA A 253 -40.34 -37.55 7.90
N THR A 254 -41.03 -38.11 8.88
CA THR A 254 -40.70 -37.98 10.30
C THR A 254 -39.45 -38.79 10.64
N VAL A 255 -38.75 -38.42 11.71
CA VAL A 255 -37.55 -39.14 12.19
C VAL A 255 -37.85 -40.63 12.44
N TYR A 256 -39.06 -40.95 12.91
CA TYR A 256 -39.49 -42.34 13.15
C TYR A 256 -39.69 -43.13 11.85
N GLU A 257 -40.21 -42.50 10.79
CA GLU A 257 -40.34 -43.14 9.47
C GLU A 257 -38.96 -43.42 8.85
N VAL A 258 -38.02 -42.47 8.99
CA VAL A 258 -36.63 -42.68 8.55
C VAL A 258 -35.97 -43.81 9.34
N ALA A 259 -36.16 -43.83 10.67
CA ALA A 259 -35.61 -44.87 11.54
C ALA A 259 -36.17 -46.27 11.19
N ASP A 260 -37.47 -46.38 10.96
CA ASP A 260 -38.13 -47.65 10.63
C ASP A 260 -37.72 -48.17 9.25
N ALA A 261 -37.58 -47.27 8.26
CA ALA A 261 -37.10 -47.61 6.93
C ALA A 261 -35.63 -48.10 6.98
N ALA A 262 -34.76 -47.40 7.72
CA ALA A 262 -33.37 -47.82 7.91
C ALA A 262 -33.27 -49.17 8.66
N ALA A 263 -34.08 -49.37 9.71
CA ALA A 263 -34.13 -50.62 10.46
C ALA A 263 -34.57 -51.79 9.57
N THR A 264 -35.57 -51.57 8.73
CA THR A 264 -36.07 -52.59 7.79
C THR A 264 -35.03 -52.94 6.74
N LEU A 265 -34.37 -51.94 6.15
CA LEU A 265 -33.33 -52.16 5.14
C LEU A 265 -32.13 -52.94 5.71
N LEU A 266 -31.70 -52.60 6.93
CA LEU A 266 -30.53 -53.20 7.57
C LEU A 266 -30.84 -54.47 8.37
N SER A 267 -32.10 -54.92 8.40
CA SER A 267 -32.55 -56.02 9.27
C SER A 267 -32.13 -55.85 10.74
N ARG A 268 -32.12 -54.60 11.22
CA ARG A 268 -31.77 -54.25 12.61
C ARG A 268 -33.05 -54.07 13.45
N PRO A 269 -33.00 -54.35 14.77
CA PRO A 269 -34.12 -54.06 15.66
C PRO A 269 -34.51 -52.57 15.62
N ARG A 270 -35.81 -52.27 15.50
CA ARG A 270 -36.33 -50.89 15.35
C ARG A 270 -36.03 -50.03 16.57
N ASP A 271 -36.12 -50.61 17.76
CA ASP A 271 -35.75 -50.01 19.03
C ASP A 271 -34.28 -49.57 19.06
N GLN A 272 -33.38 -50.36 18.48
CA GLN A 272 -31.96 -50.02 18.43
C GLN A 272 -31.69 -48.81 17.51
N VAL A 273 -32.34 -48.75 16.35
CA VAL A 273 -32.16 -47.63 15.40
C VAL A 273 -32.82 -46.36 15.92
N ARG A 274 -34.02 -46.46 16.51
CA ARG A 274 -34.71 -45.35 17.18
C ARG A 274 -33.95 -44.84 18.40
N GLY A 275 -33.32 -45.74 19.17
CA GLY A 275 -32.43 -45.39 20.27
C GLY A 275 -31.30 -44.46 19.83
N ILE A 276 -30.67 -44.74 18.69
CA ILE A 276 -29.58 -43.91 18.15
C ILE A 276 -30.12 -42.57 17.64
N LEU A 277 -31.22 -42.56 16.88
CA LEU A 277 -31.75 -41.37 16.21
C LEU A 277 -32.61 -40.45 17.08
N VAL A 278 -33.19 -40.96 18.17
CA VAL A 278 -34.18 -40.22 18.99
C VAL A 278 -33.97 -40.43 20.48
N ASP A 279 -33.99 -41.67 20.97
CA ASP A 279 -34.35 -41.90 22.38
C ASP A 279 -33.17 -41.81 23.36
N THR A 280 -31.92 -42.01 22.91
CA THR A 280 -30.76 -42.00 23.82
C THR A 280 -30.41 -40.57 24.24
N VAL A 281 -30.38 -40.30 25.56
CA VAL A 281 -29.96 -39.00 26.11
C VAL A 281 -28.51 -39.11 26.60
N PRO A 282 -27.57 -38.25 26.13
CA PRO A 282 -26.18 -38.32 26.55
C PRO A 282 -26.02 -37.85 28.01
N THR A 283 -25.43 -38.68 28.86
CA THR A 283 -25.12 -38.36 30.27
C THR A 283 -23.66 -37.99 30.47
N SER A 284 -22.78 -38.39 29.53
CA SER A 284 -21.34 -38.14 29.54
C SER A 284 -20.83 -37.68 28.16
N GLU A 285 -19.62 -37.11 28.09
CA GLU A 285 -18.97 -36.80 26.79
C GLU A 285 -18.65 -38.06 25.99
N ARG A 286 -18.40 -39.18 26.66
CA ARG A 286 -18.20 -40.48 26.01
C ARG A 286 -19.47 -40.94 25.28
N ASP A 287 -20.64 -40.65 25.84
CA ASP A 287 -21.93 -40.98 25.22
C ASP A 287 -22.14 -40.18 23.93
N VAL A 288 -21.70 -38.91 23.90
CA VAL A 288 -21.77 -38.07 22.68
C VAL A 288 -20.93 -38.67 21.56
N ILE A 289 -19.71 -39.09 21.87
CA ILE A 289 -18.81 -39.75 20.90
C ILE A 289 -19.43 -41.07 20.43
N ALA A 290 -19.91 -41.90 21.36
CA ALA A 290 -20.53 -43.19 21.03
C ALA A 290 -21.77 -43.03 20.13
N ILE A 291 -22.60 -42.01 20.36
CA ILE A 291 -23.76 -41.70 19.50
C ILE A 291 -23.29 -41.22 18.12
N SER A 292 -22.26 -40.37 18.06
CA SER A 292 -21.67 -39.91 16.79
C SER A 292 -21.18 -41.07 15.94
N ASP A 293 -20.43 -42.00 16.55
CA ASP A 293 -19.89 -43.18 15.86
C ASP A 293 -21.02 -44.11 15.40
N ALA A 294 -22.05 -44.31 16.24
CA ALA A 294 -23.23 -45.11 15.89
C ALA A 294 -24.04 -44.50 14.73
N LEU A 295 -24.16 -43.17 14.67
CA LEU A 295 -24.80 -42.46 13.55
C LEU A 295 -23.98 -42.63 12.26
N ALA A 296 -22.66 -42.45 12.31
CA ALA A 296 -21.80 -42.61 11.16
C ALA A 296 -21.80 -44.06 10.62
N GLU A 297 -21.84 -45.06 11.52
CA GLU A 297 -22.01 -46.46 11.14
C GLU A 297 -23.36 -46.72 10.48
N LEU A 298 -24.45 -46.19 11.05
CA LEU A 298 -25.79 -46.34 10.49
C LEU A 298 -25.89 -45.75 9.08
N GLU A 299 -25.30 -44.58 8.85
CA GLU A 299 -25.24 -43.94 7.53
C GLU A 299 -24.45 -44.77 6.53
N ARG A 300 -23.25 -45.25 6.91
CA ARG A 300 -22.41 -46.10 6.05
C ARG A 300 -23.10 -47.40 5.69
N ALA A 301 -23.69 -48.08 6.67
CA ALA A 301 -24.42 -49.32 6.45
C ALA A 301 -25.62 -49.12 5.51
N THR A 302 -26.38 -48.04 5.71
CA THR A 302 -27.53 -47.69 4.85
C THR A 302 -27.08 -47.40 3.42
N ALA A 303 -26.03 -46.60 3.23
CA ALA A 303 -25.49 -46.30 1.91
C ALA A 303 -25.01 -47.57 1.18
N ALA A 304 -24.35 -48.49 1.89
CA ALA A 304 -23.90 -49.76 1.34
C ALA A 304 -25.07 -50.68 0.94
N ALA A 305 -26.15 -50.70 1.73
CA ALA A 305 -27.32 -51.52 1.45
C ALA A 305 -28.18 -50.98 0.29
N VAL A 306 -28.27 -49.66 0.13
CA VAL A 306 -28.97 -49.02 -1.00
C VAL A 306 -28.18 -49.19 -2.32
N SER A 307 -26.86 -49.30 -2.26
CA SER A 307 -25.99 -49.49 -3.43
C SER A 307 -25.34 -50.89 -3.43
N PRO A 308 -26.06 -51.98 -3.76
CA PRO A 308 -25.45 -53.29 -3.85
C PRO A 308 -24.44 -53.30 -5.00
N ARG A 309 -23.15 -53.36 -4.67
CA ARG A 309 -22.08 -53.61 -5.65
C ARG A 309 -22.35 -54.99 -6.30
N PRO A 310 -22.43 -55.11 -7.63
CA PRO A 310 -22.64 -56.41 -8.27
C PRO A 310 -21.47 -57.35 -7.99
N PRO A 311 -21.69 -58.67 -7.84
CA PRO A 311 -20.61 -59.62 -7.56
C PRO A 311 -19.59 -59.62 -8.69
N ALA A 312 -18.31 -59.55 -8.34
CA ALA A 312 -17.21 -59.70 -9.28
C ALA A 312 -17.29 -61.09 -9.94
N ARG A 313 -17.34 -61.14 -11.27
CA ARG A 313 -17.27 -62.40 -12.02
C ARG A 313 -15.89 -63.03 -11.79
N PRO A 314 -15.79 -64.32 -11.42
CA PRO A 314 -14.54 -65.04 -11.47
C PRO A 314 -14.11 -65.24 -12.93
N SER A 315 -12.80 -65.09 -13.19
CA SER A 315 -12.12 -65.40 -14.44
C SER A 315 -12.04 -66.90 -14.70
#